data_AF-A0A078GB94-F1
#
_entry.id   AF-A0A078GB94-F1
#
_cell.length_a   1.000
_cell.length_b   1.000
_cell.length_c   1.000
_cell.angle_alpha   90.00
_cell.angle_beta   90.00
_cell.angle_gamma   90.00
#
_symmetry.space_group_name_H-M   'P 1'
#
loop_
_entity.id
_entity.type
_entity.pdbx_description
1 polymer ?
#
loop_
_entity_poly.entity_id
_entity_poly.type
_entity_poly.pdbx_seq_one_letter_code
_entity_poly.pdbx_strand_id
1 'polypeptide(L)'
;MLLCREINNVLGGENVREKLKEFMDSSLGDEYPLELAFTMAQLAKSCVAPDINSRPSIAQVLTTLLMIVSSSIDWEPSHDLLHDSGSFGN
;
A
#
# COMPACT_ATOMS: atom_id res chain seq x y z
N MET A 1 3.03 5.05 20.85
CA MET A 1 1.81 4.63 20.10
C MET A 1 2.13 3.32 19.38
N LEU A 2 1.25 2.32 19.45
CA LEU A 2 1.47 0.99 18.85
C LEU A 2 1.71 1.08 17.33
N LEU A 3 0.90 1.87 16.62
CA LEU A 3 1.03 2.07 15.17
C LEU A 3 2.40 2.62 14.75
N CYS A 4 2.97 3.57 15.50
CA CYS A 4 4.29 4.13 15.19
C CYS A 4 5.38 3.07 15.17
N ARG A 5 5.36 2.11 16.10
CA ARG A 5 6.37 1.04 16.13
C ARG A 5 6.15 0.08 14.97
N GLU A 6 4.93 -0.41 14.80
CA GLU A 6 4.61 -1.40 13.78
C GLU A 6 4.89 -0.89 12.37
N ILE A 7 4.45 0.33 12.03
CA ILE A 7 4.64 0.85 10.68
C ILE A 7 6.10 1.14 10.33
N ASN A 8 6.95 1.44 11.33
CA ASN A 8 8.39 1.55 11.13
C ASN A 8 9.03 0.17 10.88
N ASN A 9 8.54 -0.90 11.52
CA ASN A 9 9.01 -2.25 11.25
C ASN A 9 8.61 -2.73 9.84
N VAL A 10 7.38 -2.42 9.43
CA VAL A 10 6.85 -2.74 8.08
C VAL A 10 7.71 -2.06 7.00
N LEU A 11 7.99 -0.77 7.15
CA LEU A 11 8.67 0.05 6.14
C LEU A 11 10.21 0.03 6.21
N GLY A 12 10.82 -0.59 7.23
CA GLY A 12 12.28 -0.64 7.40
C GLY A 12 12.90 -1.99 7.04
N GLY A 13 14.21 -2.06 6.80
CA GLY A 13 14.91 -3.34 6.57
C GLY A 13 14.59 -4.01 5.23
N GLU A 14 14.71 -5.34 5.17
CA GLU A 14 14.44 -6.16 3.98
C GLU A 14 12.98 -6.63 3.91
N ASN A 15 12.56 -7.16 2.75
CA ASN A 15 11.21 -7.73 2.53
C ASN A 15 10.06 -6.77 2.87
N VAL A 16 10.25 -5.48 2.57
CA VAL A 16 9.25 -4.43 2.85
C VAL A 16 7.94 -4.70 2.11
N ARG A 17 8.02 -5.29 0.91
CA ARG A 17 6.85 -5.66 0.10
C ARG A 17 5.99 -6.72 0.80
N GLU A 18 6.62 -7.78 1.27
CA GLU A 18 5.95 -8.91 1.94
C GLU A 18 5.37 -8.47 3.27
N LYS A 19 6.15 -7.75 4.08
CA LYS A 19 5.66 -7.20 5.36
C LYS A 19 4.53 -6.21 5.18
N LEU A 20 4.57 -5.40 4.12
CA LEU A 20 3.46 -4.50 3.81
C LEU A 20 2.21 -5.32 3.50
N LYS A 21 2.29 -6.35 2.65
CA LYS A 21 1.15 -7.23 2.36
C LYS A 21 0.56 -7.88 3.61
N GLU A 22 1.42 -8.40 4.50
CA GLU A 22 1.02 -8.97 5.79
C GLU A 22 0.38 -7.95 6.74
N PHE A 23 0.76 -6.68 6.62
CA PHE A 23 0.20 -5.58 7.40
C PHE A 23 -1.13 -5.04 6.87
N MET A 24 -1.37 -5.16 5.56
CA MET A 24 -2.61 -4.72 4.93
C MET A 24 -3.80 -5.57 5.36
N ASP A 25 -5.00 -5.02 5.20
CA ASP A 25 -6.23 -5.73 5.53
C ASP A 25 -6.37 -7.00 4.67
N SER A 26 -6.35 -8.16 5.32
CA SER A 26 -6.45 -9.47 4.67
C SER A 26 -7.75 -9.66 3.87
N SER A 27 -8.80 -8.90 4.19
CA SER A 27 -10.07 -8.95 3.45
C SER A 27 -9.96 -8.34 2.05
N LEU A 28 -8.90 -7.57 1.77
CA LEU A 28 -8.60 -7.05 0.44
C LEU A 28 -8.03 -8.11 -0.50
N GLY A 29 -7.64 -9.30 -0.01
CA GLY A 29 -7.22 -10.42 -0.86
C GLY A 29 -6.02 -10.14 -1.78
N ASP A 30 -5.12 -9.23 -1.39
CA ASP A 30 -4.06 -8.68 -2.27
C ASP A 30 -4.56 -7.97 -3.54
N GLU A 31 -5.86 -7.66 -3.62
CA GLU A 31 -6.52 -6.94 -4.72
C GLU A 31 -6.39 -5.43 -4.55
N TYR A 32 -5.15 -4.94 -4.48
CA TYR A 32 -4.86 -3.52 -4.43
C TYR A 32 -3.51 -3.18 -5.05
N PRO A 33 -3.33 -1.95 -5.56
CA PRO A 33 -2.04 -1.48 -6.02
C PRO A 33 -1.06 -1.34 -4.85
N LEU A 34 -0.08 -2.24 -4.79
CA LEU A 34 0.90 -2.27 -3.71
C LEU A 34 1.70 -0.97 -3.56
N GLU A 35 1.96 -0.27 -4.66
CA GLU A 35 2.66 1.02 -4.64
C GLU A 35 1.84 2.12 -3.94
N LEU A 36 0.52 2.12 -4.14
CA LEU A 36 -0.37 3.05 -3.44
C LEU A 36 -0.52 2.66 -1.96
N ALA A 37 -0.56 1.36 -1.64
CA ALA A 37 -0.52 0.89 -0.26
C ALA A 37 0.78 1.32 0.44
N PHE A 38 1.92 1.25 -0.25
CA PHE A 38 3.20 1.71 0.28
C PHE A 38 3.19 3.22 0.53
N THR A 39 2.64 4.00 -0.40
CA THR A 39 2.47 5.46 -0.24
C THR A 39 1.56 5.79 0.94
N MET A 40 0.45 5.07 1.12
CA MET A 40 -0.44 5.21 2.28
C MET A 40 0.30 4.89 3.59
N ALA A 41 1.10 3.82 3.62
CA ALA A 41 1.88 3.45 4.79
C ALA A 41 2.93 4.51 5.14
N GLN A 42 3.61 5.11 4.16
CA GLN A 42 4.54 6.23 4.39
C GLN A 42 3.84 7.47 4.95
N LEU A 43 2.64 7.77 4.44
CA LEU A 43 1.82 8.86 4.98
C LEU A 43 1.45 8.59 6.43
N ALA A 44 0.96 7.39 6.74
CA ALA A 44 0.61 6.98 8.10
C ALA A 44 1.83 7.05 9.03
N LYS A 45 3.02 6.58 8.60
CA LYS A 45 4.28 6.69 9.35
C LYS A 45 4.61 8.15 9.69
N SER A 46 4.48 9.05 8.73
CA SER A 46 4.74 10.49 8.93
C SER A 46 3.73 11.10 9.91
N CYS A 47 2.44 10.74 9.81
CA CYS A 47 1.39 11.21 10.71
C CYS A 47 1.62 10.82 12.18
N VAL A 48 2.20 9.63 12.44
CA VAL A 48 2.45 9.12 13.79
C VAL A 48 3.88 9.32 14.28
N ALA A 49 4.68 10.13 13.59
CA ALA A 49 6.06 10.38 13.95
C ALA A 49 6.19 10.86 15.42
N PRO A 50 7.18 10.36 16.18
CA PRO A 50 7.39 10.79 17.57
C PRO A 50 7.70 12.29 17.66
N ASP A 51 8.51 12.79 16.73
CA ASP A 51 8.78 14.20 16.57
C ASP A 51 7.59 14.89 15.88
N ILE A 52 7.05 15.92 16.53
CA ILE A 52 5.91 16.68 16.03
C ILE A 52 6.26 17.48 14.77
N ASN A 53 7.52 17.89 14.61
CA ASN A 53 7.97 18.67 13.45
C ASN A 53 8.12 17.80 12.21
N SER A 54 8.24 16.49 12.38
CA SER A 54 8.26 15.51 11.31
C SER A 54 6.86 15.13 10.82
N ARG A 55 5.78 15.60 11.49
CA ARG A 55 4.40 15.31 11.09
C ARG A 55 3.96 16.25 9.97
N PRO A 56 3.23 15.75 8.97
CA PRO A 56 2.72 16.57 7.89
C PRO A 56 1.60 17.50 8.38
N SER A 57 1.48 18.65 7.71
CA SER A 57 0.28 19.48 7.82
C SER A 57 -0.93 18.75 7.23
N ILE A 58 -2.14 19.13 7.65
CA ILE A 58 -3.37 18.55 7.10
C ILE A 58 -3.51 18.76 5.59
N ALA A 59 -2.96 19.86 5.06
CA ALA A 59 -2.93 20.12 3.63
C ALA A 59 -2.07 19.07 2.88
N GLN A 60 -0.88 18.76 3.40
CA GLN A 60 -0.02 17.71 2.85
C GLN A 60 -0.70 16.33 2.93
N VAL A 61 -1.36 16.02 4.05
CA VAL A 61 -2.13 14.77 4.20
C VAL A 61 -3.20 14.68 3.11
N LEU A 62 -4.00 15.73 2.94
CA LEU A 62 -5.06 15.77 1.94
C LEU A 62 -4.51 15.62 0.52
N THR A 63 -3.42 16.32 0.18
CA THR A 63 -2.77 16.20 -1.14
C THR A 63 -2.34 14.77 -1.43
N THR A 64 -1.69 14.09 -0.47
CA THR A 64 -1.26 12.69 -0.66
C THR A 64 -2.46 11.75 -0.78
N LEU A 65 -3.51 11.94 0.02
CA LEU A 65 -4.72 11.12 -0.08
C LEU A 65 -5.44 11.31 -1.42
N LEU A 66 -5.53 12.55 -1.92
CA LEU A 66 -6.12 12.82 -3.23
C LEU A 66 -5.33 12.14 -4.35
N MET A 67 -4.00 12.18 -4.29
CA MET A 67 -3.15 11.45 -5.24
C MET A 67 -3.43 9.94 -5.18
N ILE A 68 -3.47 9.34 -3.99
CA ILE A 68 -3.79 7.91 -3.84
C ILE A 68 -5.15 7.59 -4.44
N VAL A 69 -6.19 8.38 -4.14
CA VAL A 69 -7.54 8.16 -4.67
C VAL A 69 -7.55 8.27 -6.18
N SER A 70 -6.99 9.33 -6.75
CA SER A 70 -6.92 9.52 -8.20
C SER A 70 -6.20 8.37 -8.90
N SER A 71 -5.07 7.88 -8.35
CA SER A 71 -4.34 6.75 -8.92
C SER A 71 -5.03 5.40 -8.69
N SER A 72 -5.88 5.27 -7.67
CA SER A 72 -6.59 4.01 -7.39
C SER A 72 -7.77 3.74 -8.32
N ILE A 73 -8.36 4.79 -8.91
CA ILE A 73 -9.53 4.67 -9.80
C ILE A 73 -9.15 4.00 -11.13
N ASP A 74 -7.95 4.26 -11.64
CA ASP A 74 -7.46 3.74 -12.91
C ASP A 74 -6.73 2.38 -12.75
N TRP A 75 -6.72 1.79 -11.56
CA TRP A 75 -6.03 0.54 -11.31
C TRP A 75 -6.86 -0.66 -11.77
N GLU A 76 -6.27 -1.48 -12.63
CA GLU A 76 -6.77 -2.81 -12.97
C GLU A 76 -5.87 -3.87 -12.34
N PRO A 77 -6.43 -4.91 -11.69
CA PRO A 77 -5.64 -6.05 -11.27
C PRO A 77 -4.95 -6.64 -12.50
N SER A 78 -3.65 -6.90 -12.40
CA SER A 78 -2.96 -7.70 -13.41
C SER A 78 -3.53 -9.12 -13.33
N HIS A 79 -4.56 -9.40 -14.15
CA HIS A 79 -4.98 -10.77 -14.43
C HIS A 79 -3.79 -11.42 -15.10
N ASP A 80 -3.05 -12.24 -14.36
CA ASP A 80 -2.16 -13.22 -14.98
C ASP A 80 -3.07 -14.03 -15.90
N LEU A 81 -2.94 -13.77 -17.20
CA LEU A 81 -3.54 -14.55 -18.26
C LEU A 81 -2.90 -15.94 -18.16
N LEU A 82 -3.44 -16.78 -17.28
CA LEU A 82 -3.43 -18.20 -17.47
C LEU A 82 -4.17 -18.43 -18.79
N HIS A 83 -3.40 -18.35 -19.86
CA HIS A 83 -3.61 -19.05 -21.10
C HIS A 83 -3.73 -20.54 -20.74
N ASP A 84 -4.88 -20.95 -20.22
CA ASP A 84 -5.36 -22.30 -20.43
C ASP A 84 -5.85 -22.35 -21.88
N SER A 85 -4.90 -22.42 -22.81
CA SER A 85 -5.14 -22.99 -24.13
C SER A 85 -5.31 -24.50 -23.96
N GLY A 86 -6.41 -24.87 -23.30
CA GLY A 86 -6.83 -26.23 -22.99
C GLY A 86 -8.06 -26.61 -23.80
N SER A 87 -8.10 -26.29 -25.10
CA SER A 87 -8.95 -27.00 -26.07
C SER A 87 -8.59 -26.57 -27.48
N PHE A 88 -8.01 -27.46 -28.29
CA PHE A 88 -8.32 -27.71 -29.71
C PHE A 88 -7.37 -28.78 -30.30
N GLY A 89 -7.94 -29.94 -30.68
CA GLY A 89 -7.35 -30.98 -31.56
C GLY A 89 -6.49 -32.02 -30.85
N ASN A 90 -6.71 -33.34 -30.90
CA ASN A 90 -7.45 -34.22 -31.83
C ASN A 90 -8.15 -35.34 -31.05
#